data_AF-A0A951CW77-F1
#
_entry.id   AF-A0A951CW77-F1
#
_cell.length_a   1.000
_cell.length_b   1.000
_cell.length_c   1.000
_cell.angle_alpha   90.00
_cell.angle_beta   90.00
_cell.angle_gamma   90.00
#
_symmetry.space_group_name_H-M   'P 1'
#
loop_
_entity.id
_entity.type
_entity.pdbx_description
1 polymer ?
#
loop_
_entity_poly.entity_id
_entity_poly.type
_entity_poly.pdbx_seq_one_letter_code
_entity_poly.pdbx_strand_id
1 'polypeptide(L)'
;MALLLAILMKANSSDAAVAVYLSIRAGRPRRNALDAAAETSLSKQDYELFGAIMSVFATVEDQRNTLTHGNWGVCNELEDGVLWLHSTHYSNWLLSQIRKEPAPDANAHAELAKRIFVYKEADLLEIRDNIAALRTIVADFIWYLRRDLMHGGIPSDVIYLQLCSEPHIAEALYRLRTEKNAPSTPQQPGPLIGSD
;
A
#
# COMPACT_ATOMS: atom_id res chain seq x y z
N MET A 1 11.11 -2.04 -5.01
CA MET A 1 11.27 -0.77 -4.27
C MET A 1 12.73 -0.41 -3.97
N ALA A 2 13.57 -1.29 -3.40
CA ALA A 2 14.98 -0.95 -3.12
C ALA A 2 15.76 -0.47 -4.38
N LEU A 3 15.60 -1.15 -5.50
CA LEU A 3 16.17 -0.74 -6.79
C LEU A 3 15.65 0.62 -7.26
N LEU A 4 14.38 0.93 -7.02
CA LEU A 4 13.79 2.23 -7.37
C LEU A 4 14.50 3.35 -6.61
N LEU A 5 14.78 3.18 -5.31
CA LEU A 5 15.55 4.17 -4.56
C LEU A 5 16.94 4.40 -5.18
N ALA A 6 17.65 3.33 -5.53
CA ALA A 6 18.98 3.44 -6.15
C ALA A 6 18.95 4.26 -7.45
N ILE A 7 17.91 4.05 -8.28
CA ILE A 7 17.71 4.79 -9.54
C ILE A 7 17.40 6.26 -9.27
N LEU A 8 16.50 6.57 -8.34
CA LEU A 8 16.15 7.95 -7.97
C LEU A 8 17.36 8.72 -7.42
N MET A 9 18.22 8.03 -6.65
CA MET A 9 19.47 8.59 -6.14
C MET A 9 20.56 8.76 -7.20
N LYS A 10 20.35 8.28 -8.45
CA LYS A 10 21.36 8.23 -9.51
C LYS A 10 22.66 7.56 -9.03
N ALA A 11 22.53 6.54 -8.19
CA ALA A 11 23.69 5.87 -7.60
C ALA A 11 24.46 5.08 -8.68
N ASN A 12 25.78 5.24 -8.71
CA ASN A 12 26.66 4.52 -9.64
C ASN A 12 26.70 3.00 -9.38
N SER A 13 26.35 2.57 -8.16
CA SER A 13 26.13 1.18 -7.77
C SER A 13 24.86 1.09 -6.92
N SER A 14 24.07 0.04 -7.12
CA SER A 14 22.84 -0.19 -6.37
C SER A 14 23.07 -0.63 -4.93
N ASP A 15 24.25 -1.18 -4.60
CA ASP A 15 24.44 -1.94 -3.35
C ASP A 15 24.27 -1.07 -2.11
N ALA A 16 24.86 0.12 -2.09
CA ALA A 16 24.75 1.05 -0.97
C ALA A 16 23.31 1.54 -0.78
N ALA A 17 22.63 1.92 -1.86
CA ALA A 17 21.24 2.38 -1.79
C ALA A 17 20.27 1.25 -1.39
N VAL A 18 20.50 0.03 -1.87
CA VAL A 18 19.74 -1.16 -1.47
C VAL A 18 19.97 -1.47 0.02
N ALA A 19 21.22 -1.44 0.49
CA ALA A 19 21.54 -1.66 1.90
C ALA A 19 20.88 -0.62 2.81
N VAL A 20 20.93 0.66 2.44
CA VAL A 20 20.24 1.74 3.15
C VAL A 20 18.73 1.46 3.18
N TYR A 21 18.11 1.18 2.03
CA TYR A 21 16.67 0.90 1.97
C TYR A 21 16.26 -0.28 2.86
N LEU A 22 17.02 -1.37 2.82
CA LEU A 22 16.75 -2.58 3.61
C LEU A 22 16.98 -2.39 5.11
N SER A 23 17.89 -1.48 5.51
CA SER A 23 18.10 -1.15 6.92
C SER A 23 16.89 -0.45 7.56
N ILE A 24 16.04 0.20 6.76
CA ILE A 24 14.85 0.89 7.22
C ILE A 24 13.72 -0.14 7.44
N ARG A 25 13.52 -0.55 8.69
CA ARG A 25 12.55 -1.61 9.02
C ARG A 25 11.09 -1.20 8.84
N ALA A 26 10.75 0.03 9.23
CA ALA A 26 9.38 0.51 9.18
C ALA A 26 8.94 0.90 7.75
N GLY A 27 7.71 0.55 7.37
CA GLY A 27 7.16 0.82 6.03
C GLY A 27 7.05 2.32 5.71
N ARG A 28 6.54 3.12 6.65
CA ARG A 28 6.37 4.57 6.44
C ARG A 28 7.70 5.30 6.20
N PRO A 29 8.76 5.12 7.03
CA PRO A 29 10.07 5.69 6.73
C PRO A 29 10.67 5.23 5.39
N ARG A 30 10.45 3.98 4.96
CA ARG A 30 10.88 3.51 3.62
C ARG A 30 10.19 4.29 2.50
N ARG A 31 8.89 4.56 2.64
CA ARG A 31 8.13 5.36 1.67
C ARG A 31 8.60 6.80 1.66
N ASN A 32 8.81 7.41 2.82
CA ASN A 32 9.34 8.79 2.91
C ASN A 32 10.72 8.94 2.25
N ALA A 33 11.60 7.94 2.38
CA ALA A 33 12.90 7.96 1.71
C ALA A 33 12.78 7.92 0.18
N LEU A 34 11.85 7.13 -0.35
CA LEU A 34 11.54 7.11 -1.78
C LEU A 34 10.95 8.43 -2.25
N ASP A 35 10.01 8.99 -1.49
CA ASP A 35 9.33 10.24 -1.79
C ASP A 35 10.31 11.41 -1.87
N ALA A 36 11.19 11.56 -0.87
CA ALA A 36 12.23 12.58 -0.88
C ALA A 36 13.22 12.42 -2.05
N ALA A 37 13.59 11.18 -2.39
CA ALA A 37 14.44 10.93 -3.55
C ALA A 37 13.72 11.23 -4.87
N ALA A 38 12.42 10.95 -4.97
CA ALA A 38 11.60 11.22 -6.14
C ALA A 38 11.40 12.73 -6.35
N GLU A 39 11.05 13.47 -5.30
CA GLU A 39 10.82 14.92 -5.34
C GLU A 39 12.04 15.69 -5.85
N THR A 40 13.24 15.21 -5.52
CA THR A 40 14.51 15.85 -5.91
C THR A 40 15.01 15.44 -7.28
N SER A 41 14.64 14.27 -7.79
CA SER A 41 15.23 13.69 -9.00
C SER A 41 14.31 13.65 -10.21
N LEU A 42 12.99 13.67 -10.00
CA LEU A 42 11.99 13.50 -11.04
C LEU A 42 11.47 14.85 -11.57
N SER A 43 11.06 14.86 -12.84
CA SER A 43 10.26 15.96 -13.38
C SER A 43 8.91 16.03 -12.66
N LYS A 44 8.22 17.17 -12.74
CA LYS A 44 6.87 17.31 -12.15
C LYS A 44 5.89 16.24 -12.66
N GLN A 45 5.99 15.89 -13.94
CA GLN A 45 5.16 14.88 -14.59
C GLN A 45 5.49 13.46 -14.10
N ASP A 46 6.78 13.15 -13.97
CA ASP A 46 7.24 11.85 -13.48
C ASP A 46 6.99 11.68 -11.97
N TYR A 47 7.05 12.78 -11.21
CA TYR A 47 6.72 12.80 -9.78
C TYR A 47 5.21 12.55 -9.54
N GLU A 48 4.33 13.10 -10.38
CA GLU A 48 2.90 12.80 -10.33
C GLU A 48 2.62 11.31 -10.61
N LEU A 49 3.27 10.75 -11.65
CA LEU A 49 3.17 9.32 -11.96
C LEU A 49 3.72 8.45 -10.82
N PHE A 50 4.88 8.82 -10.27
CA PHE A 50 5.44 8.16 -9.09
C PHE A 50 4.46 8.18 -7.90
N GLY A 51 3.82 9.32 -7.62
CA GLY A 51 2.80 9.42 -6.58
C GLY A 51 1.63 8.47 -6.79
N ALA A 52 1.16 8.32 -8.03
CA ALA A 52 0.11 7.35 -8.37
C ALA A 52 0.57 5.90 -8.13
N ILE A 53 1.79 5.55 -8.58
CA ILE A 53 2.40 4.22 -8.34
C ILE A 53 2.52 3.95 -6.83
N MET A 54 2.96 4.95 -6.05
CA MET A 54 3.10 4.82 -4.59
C MET A 54 1.76 4.65 -3.88
N SER A 55 0.69 5.25 -4.41
CA SER A 55 -0.67 5.06 -3.91
C SER A 55 -1.14 3.62 -4.12
N VAL A 56 -0.97 3.09 -5.34
CA VAL A 56 -1.28 1.67 -5.65
C VAL A 56 -0.41 0.74 -4.79
N PHE A 57 0.89 1.02 -4.66
CA PHE A 57 1.79 0.27 -3.80
C PHE A 57 1.29 0.20 -2.35
N ALA A 58 0.81 1.32 -1.80
CA ALA A 58 0.32 1.38 -0.42
C ALA A 58 -0.92 0.49 -0.22
N THR A 59 -1.86 0.50 -1.18
CA THR A 59 -3.05 -0.37 -1.13
C THR A 59 -2.68 -1.85 -1.19
N VAL A 60 -1.83 -2.25 -2.14
CA VAL A 60 -1.40 -3.65 -2.29
C VAL A 60 -0.56 -4.12 -1.10
N GLU A 61 0.29 -3.25 -0.55
CA GLU A 61 1.05 -3.54 0.66
C GLU A 61 0.13 -3.78 1.86
N ASP A 62 -0.95 -3.01 1.99
CA ASP A 62 -1.94 -3.17 3.06
C ASP A 62 -2.72 -4.48 2.94
N GLN A 63 -3.17 -4.84 1.74
CA GLN A 63 -3.78 -6.13 1.45
C GLN A 63 -2.86 -7.29 1.83
N ARG A 64 -1.60 -7.27 1.38
CA ARG A 64 -0.60 -8.29 1.74
C ARG A 64 -0.36 -8.36 3.25
N ASN A 65 -0.24 -7.21 3.91
CA ASN A 65 -0.01 -7.15 5.36
C ASN A 65 -1.18 -7.78 6.13
N THR A 66 -2.40 -7.50 5.69
CA THR A 66 -3.62 -8.11 6.24
C THR A 66 -3.53 -9.63 6.16
N LEU A 67 -3.21 -10.18 4.99
CA LEU A 67 -3.07 -11.64 4.84
C LEU A 67 -1.96 -12.25 5.72
N THR A 68 -0.81 -11.57 5.82
CA THR A 68 0.38 -12.08 6.54
C THR A 68 0.24 -12.03 8.06
N HIS A 69 -0.49 -11.05 8.59
CA HIS A 69 -0.56 -10.79 10.03
C HIS A 69 -1.87 -11.23 10.69
N GLY A 70 -2.73 -11.93 9.97
CA GLY A 70 -3.93 -12.55 10.55
C GLY A 70 -3.74 -14.02 10.93
N ASN A 71 -4.79 -14.57 11.54
CA ASN A 71 -4.92 -15.98 11.85
C ASN A 71 -5.91 -16.59 10.88
N TRP A 72 -5.55 -17.74 10.35
CA TRP A 72 -6.35 -18.49 9.39
C TRP A 72 -7.07 -19.64 10.08
N GLY A 73 -8.31 -19.88 9.68
CA GLY A 73 -9.13 -20.99 10.14
C GLY A 73 -9.89 -21.63 8.99
N VAL A 74 -10.29 -22.87 9.19
CA VAL A 74 -11.14 -23.62 8.26
C VAL A 74 -12.46 -23.97 8.96
N CYS A 75 -13.54 -24.03 8.20
CA CYS A 75 -14.88 -24.36 8.67
C CYS A 75 -15.45 -25.39 7.70
N ASN A 76 -15.86 -26.56 8.17
CA ASN A 76 -16.32 -27.64 7.28
C ASN A 76 -17.65 -27.28 6.58
N GLU A 77 -18.41 -26.36 7.17
CA GLU A 77 -19.65 -25.80 6.63
C GLU A 77 -19.41 -24.73 5.55
N LEU A 78 -18.15 -24.30 5.35
CA LEU A 78 -17.76 -23.31 4.36
C LEU A 78 -17.02 -23.99 3.20
N GLU A 79 -17.75 -24.28 2.12
CA GLU A 79 -17.25 -25.07 0.99
C GLU A 79 -16.18 -24.33 0.14
N ASP A 80 -16.34 -23.02 -0.03
CA ASP A 80 -15.41 -22.15 -0.76
C ASP A 80 -15.04 -20.93 0.08
N GLY A 81 -14.21 -21.17 1.10
CA GLY A 81 -13.60 -20.07 1.81
C GLY A 81 -12.80 -20.49 3.03
N VAL A 82 -12.00 -19.54 3.51
CA VAL A 82 -11.21 -19.64 4.72
C VAL A 82 -11.56 -18.49 5.64
N LEU A 83 -11.56 -18.78 6.94
CA LEU A 83 -11.77 -17.78 7.97
C LEU A 83 -10.47 -17.00 8.20
N TRP A 84 -10.59 -15.69 8.34
CA TRP A 84 -9.48 -14.81 8.67
C TRP A 84 -9.84 -13.95 9.88
N LEU A 85 -8.91 -13.81 10.82
CA LEU A 85 -9.09 -13.00 12.01
C LEU A 85 -7.80 -12.24 12.32
N HIS A 86 -7.91 -10.92 12.52
CA HIS A 86 -6.75 -10.11 12.88
C HIS A 86 -6.12 -10.58 14.20
N SER A 87 -4.78 -10.67 14.24
CA SER A 87 -4.06 -11.27 15.38
C SER A 87 -4.28 -10.58 16.71
N THR A 88 -4.55 -9.29 16.73
CA THR A 88 -4.85 -8.58 17.99
C THR A 88 -6.18 -9.03 18.57
N HIS A 89 -7.21 -9.29 17.75
CA HIS A 89 -8.50 -9.78 18.23
C HIS A 89 -8.38 -11.18 18.81
N TYR A 90 -7.65 -12.07 18.11
CA TYR A 90 -7.38 -13.41 18.62
C TYR A 90 -6.57 -13.40 19.92
N SER A 91 -5.49 -12.61 19.97
CA SER A 91 -4.63 -12.51 21.16
C SER A 91 -5.37 -11.95 22.37
N ASN A 92 -6.21 -10.92 22.18
CA ASN A 92 -7.01 -10.35 23.26
C ASN A 92 -8.02 -11.35 23.81
N TRP A 93 -8.70 -12.09 22.92
CA TRP A 93 -9.60 -13.16 23.32
C TRP A 93 -8.85 -14.27 24.08
N LEU A 94 -7.70 -14.73 23.57
CA LEU A 94 -6.91 -15.77 24.23
C LEU A 94 -6.43 -15.35 25.62
N LEU A 95 -5.99 -14.09 25.77
CA LEU A 95 -5.56 -13.56 27.06
C LEU A 95 -6.72 -13.48 28.07
N SER A 96 -7.93 -13.14 27.66
CA SER A 96 -9.09 -13.13 28.56
C SER A 96 -9.45 -14.54 29.02
N GLN A 97 -9.31 -15.55 28.16
CA GLN A 97 -9.47 -16.97 28.55
C GLN A 97 -8.44 -17.40 29.59
N ILE A 98 -7.16 -17.07 29.38
CA ILE A 98 -6.05 -17.47 30.27
C ILE A 98 -6.20 -16.85 31.67
N ARG A 99 -6.66 -15.60 31.73
CA ARG A 99 -6.81 -14.86 33.00
C ARG A 99 -7.94 -15.40 33.89
N LYS A 100 -8.74 -16.35 33.41
CA LYS A 100 -9.93 -16.86 34.12
C LYS A 100 -10.81 -15.72 34.63
N GLU A 101 -10.89 -14.63 33.87
CA GLU A 101 -11.96 -13.65 34.07
C GLU A 101 -13.29 -14.43 34.06
N PRO A 102 -14.25 -14.12 34.96
CA PRO A 102 -15.43 -14.95 35.18
C PRO A 102 -16.03 -15.32 33.82
N ALA A 103 -16.23 -16.63 33.65
CA ALA A 103 -16.34 -17.32 32.37
C ALA A 103 -16.86 -16.42 31.25
N PRO A 104 -16.18 -16.34 30.09
CA PRO A 104 -16.70 -15.62 28.96
C PRO A 104 -18.12 -16.15 28.72
N ASP A 105 -19.09 -15.26 28.97
CA ASP A 105 -20.47 -15.40 28.55
C ASP A 105 -20.45 -15.98 27.11
N ALA A 106 -21.44 -16.78 26.75
CA ALA A 106 -21.67 -17.19 25.36
C ALA A 106 -21.51 -16.02 24.34
N ASN A 107 -21.67 -14.76 24.78
CA ASN A 107 -21.29 -13.55 24.04
C ASN A 107 -19.83 -13.43 23.61
N ALA A 108 -18.83 -13.92 24.34
CA ALA A 108 -17.43 -13.66 23.98
C ALA A 108 -17.03 -14.31 22.65
N HIS A 109 -17.57 -15.50 22.37
CA HIS A 109 -17.45 -16.13 21.06
C HIS A 109 -18.26 -15.38 20.01
N ALA A 110 -19.45 -14.87 20.35
CA ALA A 110 -20.26 -14.07 19.43
C ALA A 110 -19.58 -12.74 19.06
N GLU A 111 -18.93 -12.06 20.00
CA GLU A 111 -18.18 -10.83 19.76
C GLU A 111 -16.91 -11.07 18.93
N LEU A 112 -16.22 -12.19 19.15
CA LEU A 112 -15.09 -12.58 18.31
C LEU A 112 -15.55 -12.92 16.88
N ALA A 113 -16.67 -13.62 16.74
CA ALA A 113 -17.23 -13.99 15.45
C ALA A 113 -17.55 -12.77 14.57
N LYS A 114 -18.00 -11.65 15.16
CA LYS A 114 -18.21 -10.36 14.44
C LYS A 114 -16.93 -9.78 13.84
N ARG A 115 -15.75 -10.27 14.23
CA ARG A 115 -14.43 -9.83 13.75
C ARG A 115 -13.80 -10.82 12.77
N ILE A 116 -14.45 -11.96 12.51
CA ILE A 116 -13.99 -12.96 11.56
C ILE A 116 -14.47 -12.55 10.17
N PHE A 117 -13.54 -12.56 9.22
CA PHE A 117 -13.81 -12.36 7.80
C PHE A 117 -13.75 -13.71 7.08
N VAL A 118 -14.47 -13.81 5.97
CA VAL A 118 -14.39 -14.94 5.06
C VAL A 118 -13.67 -14.48 3.81
N TYR A 119 -12.56 -15.13 3.48
CA TYR A 119 -11.90 -14.98 2.19
C TYR A 119 -12.25 -16.18 1.32
N LYS A 120 -12.79 -15.93 0.13
CA LYS A 120 -12.98 -16.93 -0.92
C LYS A 120 -11.71 -17.07 -1.75
N GLU A 121 -11.64 -18.13 -2.56
CA GLU A 121 -10.53 -18.29 -3.50
C GLU A 121 -10.38 -17.06 -4.41
N ALA A 122 -11.49 -16.53 -4.93
CA ALA A 122 -11.50 -15.36 -5.80
C ALA A 122 -10.83 -14.12 -5.15
N ASP A 123 -11.08 -13.87 -3.86
CA ASP A 123 -10.50 -12.73 -3.14
C ASP A 123 -8.97 -12.87 -3.04
N LEU A 124 -8.48 -14.08 -2.77
CA LEU A 124 -7.05 -14.35 -2.67
C LEU A 124 -6.35 -14.30 -4.03
N LEU A 125 -7.02 -14.75 -5.09
CA LEU A 125 -6.54 -14.63 -6.47
C LEU A 125 -6.45 -13.17 -6.89
N GLU A 126 -7.44 -12.34 -6.57
CA GLU A 126 -7.41 -10.91 -6.84
C GLU A 126 -6.23 -10.23 -6.14
N ILE A 127 -6.00 -10.52 -4.85
CA ILE A 127 -4.85 -9.95 -4.11
C ILE A 127 -3.51 -10.39 -4.75
N ARG A 128 -3.39 -11.67 -5.13
CA ARG A 128 -2.21 -12.17 -5.83
C ARG A 128 -1.98 -11.41 -7.15
N ASP A 129 -3.03 -11.24 -7.93
CA ASP A 129 -2.96 -10.60 -9.24
C ASP A 129 -2.63 -9.11 -9.12
N ASN A 130 -3.16 -8.43 -8.10
CA ASN A 130 -2.78 -7.06 -7.76
C ASN A 130 -1.29 -6.93 -7.38
N ILE A 131 -0.74 -7.89 -6.61
CA ILE A 131 0.70 -7.93 -6.29
C ILE A 131 1.54 -8.13 -7.55
N ALA A 132 1.11 -9.01 -8.45
CA ALA A 132 1.81 -9.27 -9.70
C ALA A 132 1.77 -8.05 -10.64
N ALA A 133 0.61 -7.41 -10.79
CA ALA A 133 0.44 -6.20 -11.58
C ALA A 133 1.32 -5.06 -11.07
N LEU A 134 1.36 -4.84 -9.75
CA LEU A 134 2.24 -3.83 -9.14
C LEU A 134 3.72 -4.09 -9.43
N ARG A 135 4.16 -5.36 -9.42
CA ARG A 135 5.54 -5.70 -9.79
C ARG A 135 5.85 -5.27 -11.22
N THR A 136 4.94 -5.53 -12.16
CA THR A 136 5.09 -5.13 -13.57
C THR A 136 5.14 -3.61 -13.70
N ILE A 137 4.19 -2.90 -13.10
CA ILE A 137 4.14 -1.43 -13.10
C ILE A 137 5.46 -0.81 -12.58
N VAL A 138 5.98 -1.31 -11.46
CA VAL A 138 7.23 -0.80 -10.88
C VAL A 138 8.43 -1.12 -11.78
N ALA A 139 8.45 -2.30 -12.42
CA ALA A 139 9.51 -2.66 -13.35
C ALA A 139 9.50 -1.75 -14.59
N ASP A 140 8.33 -1.53 -15.17
CA ASP A 140 8.15 -0.68 -16.35
C ASP A 140 8.49 0.78 -16.03
N PHE A 141 8.12 1.27 -14.85
CA PHE A 141 8.54 2.59 -14.39
C PHE A 141 10.05 2.69 -14.21
N ILE A 142 10.71 1.66 -13.67
CA ILE A 142 12.18 1.59 -13.58
C ILE A 142 12.83 1.65 -14.97
N TRP A 143 12.30 0.92 -15.95
CA TRP A 143 12.79 0.95 -17.32
C TRP A 143 12.57 2.31 -17.97
N TYR A 144 11.41 2.91 -17.75
CA TYR A 144 11.08 4.27 -18.18
C TYR A 144 12.06 5.32 -17.63
N LEU A 145 12.42 5.24 -16.34
CA LEU A 145 13.39 6.16 -15.73
C LEU A 145 14.82 5.95 -16.25
N ARG A 146 15.12 4.75 -16.78
CA ARG A 146 16.43 4.38 -17.33
C ARG A 146 16.51 4.40 -18.85
N ARG A 147 15.50 4.95 -19.53
CA ARG A 147 15.41 5.05 -20.99
C ARG A 147 16.66 5.59 -21.68
N ASP A 148 17.36 6.55 -21.07
CA ASP A 148 18.55 7.18 -21.66
C ASP A 148 19.73 6.21 -21.79
N LEU A 149 19.69 5.09 -21.05
CA LEU A 149 20.69 4.01 -21.11
C LEU A 149 20.31 2.92 -22.12
N MET A 150 19.13 3.01 -22.74
CA MET A 150 18.58 2.00 -23.65
C MET A 150 18.64 2.53 -25.08
N HIS A 151 19.74 2.27 -25.79
CA HIS A 151 19.86 2.64 -27.20
C HIS A 151 18.84 1.87 -28.07
N GLY A 152 18.03 2.60 -28.86
CA GLY A 152 17.08 2.00 -29.83
C GLY A 152 15.73 1.53 -29.27
N GLY A 153 15.35 1.98 -28.07
CA GLY A 153 14.10 1.60 -27.41
C GLY A 153 12.84 2.37 -27.85
N ILE A 154 11.70 1.95 -27.28
CA ILE A 154 10.39 2.61 -27.41
C ILE A 154 10.51 4.08 -26.94
N PRO A 155 9.92 5.05 -27.66
CA PRO A 155 9.89 6.46 -27.23
C PRO A 155 9.33 6.65 -25.82
N SER A 156 9.90 7.59 -25.07
CA SER A 156 9.60 7.79 -23.65
C SER A 156 8.15 8.17 -23.38
N ASP A 157 7.57 8.96 -24.28
CA ASP A 157 6.17 9.36 -24.28
C ASP A 157 5.23 8.16 -24.44
N VAL A 158 5.59 7.17 -25.26
CA VAL A 158 4.80 5.94 -25.43
C VAL A 158 4.79 5.12 -24.14
N ILE A 159 5.95 4.93 -23.49
CA ILE A 159 6.03 4.19 -22.22
C ILE A 159 5.28 4.94 -21.11
N TYR A 160 5.42 6.27 -21.06
CA TYR A 160 4.68 7.10 -20.11
C TYR A 160 3.16 6.95 -20.28
N LEU A 161 2.66 7.03 -21.52
CA LEU A 161 1.24 6.86 -21.82
C LEU A 161 0.74 5.46 -21.48
N GLN A 162 1.54 4.42 -21.73
CA GLN A 162 1.21 3.05 -21.32
C GLN A 162 1.06 2.95 -19.80
N LEU A 163 2.04 3.43 -19.03
CA LEU A 163 1.98 3.46 -17.57
C LEU A 163 0.77 4.25 -17.04
N CYS A 164 0.45 5.38 -17.66
CA CYS A 164 -0.72 6.17 -17.29
C CYS A 164 -2.06 5.51 -17.67
N SER A 165 -2.05 4.59 -18.63
CA SER A 165 -3.25 3.87 -19.09
C SER A 165 -3.51 2.58 -18.33
N GLU A 166 -2.55 2.13 -17.51
CA GLU A 166 -2.74 1.01 -16.59
C GLU A 166 -3.91 1.33 -15.64
N PRO A 167 -4.96 0.47 -15.54
CA PRO A 167 -6.21 0.83 -14.86
C PRO A 167 -6.02 1.36 -13.44
N HIS A 168 -5.22 0.68 -12.62
CA HIS A 168 -4.95 1.09 -11.25
C HIS A 168 -4.22 2.44 -11.15
N ILE A 169 -3.35 2.75 -12.13
CA ILE A 169 -2.59 3.99 -12.19
C ILE A 169 -3.48 5.12 -12.69
N ALA A 170 -4.28 4.89 -13.72
CA ALA A 170 -5.25 5.85 -14.22
C ALA A 170 -6.22 6.29 -13.11
N GLU A 171 -6.74 5.34 -12.33
CA GLU A 171 -7.61 5.63 -11.19
C GLU A 171 -6.88 6.40 -10.08
N ALA A 172 -5.65 6.01 -9.74
CA ALA A 172 -4.84 6.72 -8.75
C ALA A 172 -4.52 8.16 -9.19
N LEU A 173 -4.17 8.37 -10.46
CA LEU A 173 -3.94 9.69 -11.05
C LEU A 173 -5.19 10.55 -11.01
N TYR A 174 -6.35 9.98 -11.33
CA TYR A 174 -7.63 10.67 -11.23
C TYR A 174 -7.87 11.17 -9.81
N ARG A 175 -7.75 10.28 -8.80
CA ARG A 175 -7.90 10.63 -7.39
C ARG A 175 -6.96 11.76 -6.96
N LEU A 176 -5.67 11.62 -7.23
CA LEU A 176 -4.66 12.64 -6.89
C LEU A 176 -4.98 14.01 -7.50
N ARG A 177 -5.42 14.04 -8.75
CA ARG A 177 -5.78 15.28 -9.45
C ARG A 177 -7.05 15.89 -8.89
N THR A 178 -8.05 15.08 -8.52
CA THR A 178 -9.27 15.59 -7.88
C THR A 178 -9.03 16.16 -6.49
N GLU A 179 -8.19 15.51 -5.68
CA GLU A 179 -7.84 15.99 -4.34
C GLU A 179 -7.07 17.31 -4.40
N LYS A 180 -6.16 17.45 -5.36
CA LYS A 180 -5.39 18.67 -5.56
C LYS A 180 -6.23 19.85 -6.05
N ASN A 181 -7.32 19.57 -6.76
CA ASN A 181 -8.23 20.57 -7.30
C ASN A 181 -9.43 20.85 -6.38
N ALA A 182 -9.55 20.17 -5.23
CA ALA A 182 -10.62 20.43 -4.28
C ALA A 182 -10.44 21.84 -3.67
N PRO A 183 -11.51 22.67 -3.63
CA PRO A 183 -11.43 23.99 -3.01
C PRO A 183 -11.08 23.84 -1.53
N SER A 184 -10.04 24.55 -1.08
CA SER A 184 -9.68 24.64 0.33
C SER A 184 -10.90 25.12 1.12
N THR A 185 -11.46 24.28 1.98
CA THR A 185 -12.55 24.68 2.88
C THR A 185 -12.11 25.92 3.66
N PRO A 186 -12.87 27.04 3.63
CA PRO A 186 -12.54 28.20 4.44
C PRO A 186 -12.52 27.78 5.91
N GLN A 187 -11.38 27.99 6.58
CA GLN A 187 -11.31 27.88 8.04
C GLN A 187 -12.36 28.82 8.62
N GLN A 188 -13.38 28.25 9.28
CA GLN A 188 -14.31 29.06 10.05
C GLN A 188 -13.52 29.80 11.15
N PRO A 189 -13.70 31.13 11.30
CA PRO A 189 -13.12 31.85 12.42
C PRO A 189 -13.64 31.24 13.71
N GLY A 190 -12.71 30.88 14.61
CA GLY A 190 -13.03 30.29 15.90
C GLY A 190 -13.99 31.15 16.71
N PRO A 191 -14.80 30.55 17.60
CA PRO A 191 -15.81 31.27 18.35
C PRO A 191 -15.16 32.36 19.20
N LEU A 192 -15.66 33.59 19.06
CA LEU A 192 -15.36 34.69 19.96
C LEU A 192 -15.74 34.26 21.37
N ILE A 193 -14.74 34.15 22.24
CA ILE A 193 -14.94 33.96 23.68
C ILE A 193 -15.63 35.24 24.17
N GLY A 194 -16.93 35.12 24.44
CA GLY A 194 -17.69 36.14 25.15
C GLY A 194 -17.17 36.25 26.57
N SER A 195 -16.66 37.43 26.90
CA SER A 195 -16.48 37.89 28.26
C SER A 195 -17.83 38.29 28.82
N ASP A 196 -18.25 37.63 29.90
CA ASP A 196 -19.04 38.17 31.01
C ASP A 196 -18.69 37.38 32.29
#